data_AF-A0A7C2YML4-F1
#
_entry.id   AF-A0A7C2YML4-F1
#
_cell.length_a   1.000
_cell.length_b   1.000
_cell.length_c   1.000
_cell.angle_alpha   90.00
_cell.angle_beta   90.00
_cell.angle_gamma   90.00
#
_symmetry.space_group_name_H-M   'P 1'
#
loop_
_entity.id
_entity.type
_entity.pdbx_description
1 polymer ?
#
loop_
_entity_poly.entity_id
_entity_poly.type
_entity_poly.pdbx_seq_one_letter_code
_entity_poly.pdbx_strand_id
1 'polypeptide(L)'
;MRWHGPSWRMWLLISGLALGLVLVTGRLGQLQVRDHQEYARLARLNRTADTLLPGKRGAILDANGAPLAMSVESYNVMVEKRAWQDRGKAMAAARQIAALAGGAPEQMVDRVLA
;
A
#
# COMPACT_ATOMS: atom_id res chain seq x y z
N MET A 1 -40.76 20.12 43.01
CA MET A 1 -40.01 19.44 41.93
C MET A 1 -40.79 18.20 41.52
N ARG A 2 -41.63 18.27 40.48
CA ARG A 2 -42.50 17.15 40.06
C ARG A 2 -41.69 16.23 39.14
N TRP A 3 -41.18 15.14 39.69
CA TRP A 3 -40.55 14.05 38.93
C TRP A 3 -41.61 13.40 38.04
N HIS A 4 -41.62 13.75 36.76
CA HIS A 4 -42.40 13.01 35.78
C HIS A 4 -41.59 11.75 35.44
N GLY A 5 -42.12 10.58 35.79
CA GLY A 5 -41.52 9.31 35.40
C GLY A 5 -41.31 9.24 33.88
N PRO A 6 -40.29 8.50 33.41
CA PRO A 6 -40.02 8.43 31.98
C PRO A 6 -41.28 7.96 31.23
N SER A 7 -41.71 8.74 30.25
CA SER A 7 -42.87 8.37 29.43
C SER A 7 -42.63 7.03 28.72
N TRP A 8 -43.68 6.24 28.49
CA TRP A 8 -43.61 4.95 27.78
C TRP A 8 -42.85 5.05 26.44
N ARG A 9 -42.98 6.19 25.75
CA ARG A 9 -42.26 6.50 24.51
C ARG A 9 -40.74 6.53 24.70
N MET A 10 -40.26 7.04 25.83
CA MET A 10 -38.84 7.09 26.17
C MET A 10 -38.28 5.69 26.45
N TRP A 11 -39.03 4.85 27.17
CA TRP A 11 -38.64 3.45 27.39
C TRP A 11 -38.57 2.62 26.10
N LEU A 12 -39.50 2.84 25.17
CA LEU A 12 -39.44 2.21 23.85
C LEU A 12 -38.16 2.59 23.08
N LEU A 13 -37.78 3.88 23.09
CA LEU A 13 -36.56 4.34 22.44
C LEU A 13 -35.30 3.76 23.09
N ILE A 14 -35.23 3.77 24.43
CA ILE A 14 -34.10 3.21 25.17
C ILE A 14 -33.98 1.71 24.89
N SER A 15 -35.10 0.98 24.93
CA SER A 15 -35.13 -0.46 24.61
C SER A 15 -34.66 -0.73 23.18
N GLY A 16 -35.12 0.07 22.21
CA GLY A 16 -34.70 -0.08 20.82
C GLY A 16 -33.20 0.15 20.63
N LEU A 17 -32.66 1.20 21.27
CA LEU A 17 -31.23 1.50 21.22
C LEU A 17 -30.39 0.42 21.92
N ALA A 18 -30.83 -0.04 23.10
CA ALA A 18 -30.16 -1.09 23.84
C ALA A 18 -30.11 -2.40 23.04
N LEU A 19 -31.23 -2.77 22.41
CA LEU A 19 -31.28 -3.96 21.55
C LEU A 19 -30.35 -3.82 20.35
N GLY A 20 -30.32 -2.66 19.70
CA GLY A 20 -29.37 -2.37 18.62
C GLY A 20 -27.91 -2.52 19.06
N LEU A 21 -27.57 -1.99 20.24
CA LEU A 21 -26.22 -2.08 20.80
C LEU A 21 -25.82 -3.53 21.10
N VAL A 22 -26.74 -4.34 21.66
CA VAL A 22 -26.52 -5.76 21.91
C VAL A 22 -26.28 -6.52 20.61
N LEU A 23 -27.05 -6.25 19.56
CA LEU A 23 -26.86 -6.88 18.25
C LEU A 23 -25.49 -6.56 17.64
N VAL A 24 -25.08 -5.28 17.67
CA VAL A 24 -23.76 -4.86 17.15
C VAL A 24 -22.63 -5.48 17.96
N THR A 25 -22.74 -5.50 19.29
CA THR A 25 -21.73 -6.09 20.18
C THR A 25 -21.65 -7.60 20.00
N GLY A 26 -22.79 -8.28 19.85
CA GLY A 26 -22.83 -9.71 19.55
C GLY A 26 -22.18 -10.03 18.20
N ARG A 27 -22.45 -9.21 17.17
CA ARG A 27 -21.80 -9.34 15.85
C ARG A 27 -20.29 -9.09 15.95
N LEU A 28 -19.86 -8.11 16.74
CA LEU A 28 -18.45 -7.86 16.98
C LEU A 28 -17.78 -9.05 17.67
N GLY A 29 -18.42 -9.60 18.72
CA GLY A 29 -17.95 -10.80 19.41
C GLY A 29 -17.87 -12.01 18.49
N GLN A 30 -18.82 -12.18 17.56
CA GLN A 30 -18.74 -13.24 16.54
C GLN A 30 -17.46 -13.07 15.70
N LEU A 31 -17.22 -11.89 15.15
CA LEU A 31 -16.06 -11.63 14.29
C LEU A 31 -14.73 -11.77 15.07
N GLN A 32 -14.70 -11.33 16.32
CA GLN A 32 -13.49 -11.30 17.15
C GLN A 32 -13.20 -12.59 17.90
N VAL A 33 -14.19 -13.43 18.18
CA VAL A 33 -14.02 -14.65 19.00
C VAL A 33 -14.20 -15.92 18.18
N ARG A 34 -15.17 -15.97 17.25
CA ARG A 34 -15.34 -17.14 16.37
C ARG A 34 -14.45 -17.04 15.14
N ASP A 35 -14.54 -15.92 14.43
CA ASP A 35 -13.93 -15.80 13.09
C ASP A 35 -12.50 -15.20 13.13
N HIS A 36 -11.95 -15.07 14.34
CA HIS A 36 -10.71 -14.33 14.60
C HIS A 36 -9.50 -14.88 13.85
N GLN A 37 -9.41 -16.20 13.68
CA GLN A 37 -8.27 -16.83 13.03
C GLN A 37 -8.20 -16.50 11.54
N GLU A 38 -9.36 -16.46 10.89
CA GLU A 38 -9.48 -16.13 9.47
C GLU A 38 -9.14 -14.68 9.23
N TYR A 39 -9.74 -13.76 10.00
CA TYR A 39 -9.42 -12.33 9.88
C TYR A 39 -7.98 -12.01 10.24
N ALA A 40 -7.39 -12.68 11.23
CA ALA A 40 -5.97 -12.53 11.55
C ALA A 40 -5.06 -13.03 10.41
N ARG A 41 -5.46 -14.10 9.70
CA ARG A 41 -4.73 -14.59 8.53
C ARG A 41 -4.80 -13.60 7.37
N LEU A 42 -6.00 -13.10 7.05
CA LEU A 42 -6.21 -12.10 6.01
C LEU A 42 -5.43 -10.81 6.29
N ALA A 43 -5.43 -10.36 7.55
CA ALA A 43 -4.66 -9.20 7.98
C ALA A 43 -3.15 -9.41 7.82
N ARG A 44 -2.64 -10.62 8.10
CA ARG A 44 -1.22 -10.95 7.85
C ARG A 44 -0.89 -10.91 6.37
N LEU A 45 -1.69 -11.53 5.51
CA LEU A 45 -1.46 -11.53 4.05
C LEU A 45 -1.44 -10.13 3.44
N ASN A 46 -2.25 -9.21 3.96
CA ASN A 46 -2.22 -7.81 3.50
C ASN A 46 -1.04 -7.01 4.04
N ARG A 47 -0.40 -7.45 5.14
CA ARG A 47 0.66 -6.69 5.81
C ARG A 47 2.06 -7.22 5.51
N THR A 48 2.19 -8.52 5.26
CA THR A 48 3.48 -9.19 5.05
C THR A 48 3.47 -9.88 3.71
N ALA A 49 4.45 -9.55 2.87
CA ALA A 49 4.77 -10.29 1.67
C ALA A 49 6.15 -10.91 1.83
N ASP A 50 6.26 -12.22 1.62
CA ASP A 50 7.55 -12.88 1.52
C ASP A 50 8.19 -12.48 0.19
N THR A 51 9.24 -11.67 0.27
CA THR A 51 10.05 -11.33 -0.90
C THR A 51 11.36 -12.11 -0.85
N LEU A 52 11.65 -12.83 -1.91
CA LEU A 52 12.94 -13.49 -2.07
C LEU A 52 13.97 -12.39 -2.32
N LEU A 53 14.97 -12.27 -1.44
CA LEU A 53 16.15 -11.47 -1.73
C LEU A 53 17.07 -12.30 -2.64
N PRO A 54 17.20 -11.95 -3.94
CA PRO A 54 18.09 -12.67 -4.81
C PRO A 54 19.54 -12.50 -4.32
N GLY A 55 20.26 -13.61 -4.15
CA GLY A 55 21.68 -13.57 -3.86
C GLY A 55 22.44 -12.93 -5.03
N LYS A 56 23.51 -12.19 -4.73
CA LYS A 56 24.40 -11.65 -5.77
C LYS A 56 25.07 -12.82 -6.51
N ARG A 57 25.07 -12.78 -7.84
CA ARG A 57 25.74 -13.80 -8.67
C ARG A 57 27.26 -13.63 -8.54
N GLY A 58 27.98 -14.74 -8.48
CA GLY A 58 29.45 -14.73 -8.60
C GLY A 58 29.89 -14.27 -9.98
N ALA A 59 31.09 -13.69 -10.06
CA ALA A 59 31.71 -13.36 -11.34
C ALA A 59 32.13 -14.64 -12.08
N ILE A 60 31.99 -14.64 -13.41
CA ILE A 60 32.56 -15.66 -14.28
C ILE A 60 33.97 -15.23 -14.61
N LEU A 61 34.96 -16.09 -14.34
CA LEU A 61 36.37 -15.83 -14.57
C LEU A 61 36.91 -16.70 -15.72
N ASP A 62 37.89 -16.19 -16.45
CA ASP A 62 38.74 -16.97 -17.36
C ASP A 62 39.71 -17.89 -16.58
N ALA A 63 40.39 -18.81 -17.26
CA ALA A 63 41.41 -19.70 -16.68
C ALA A 63 42.53 -18.96 -15.93
N ASN A 64 42.82 -17.71 -16.32
CA ASN A 64 43.81 -16.86 -15.66
C ASN A 64 43.22 -16.01 -14.51
N GLY A 65 41.93 -16.16 -14.18
CA GLY A 65 41.25 -15.41 -13.12
C GLY A 65 40.71 -14.03 -13.55
N ALA A 66 40.80 -13.65 -14.82
CA ALA A 66 40.25 -12.40 -15.33
C ALA A 66 38.71 -12.46 -15.45
N PRO A 67 37.95 -11.46 -15.00
CA PRO A 67 36.50 -11.49 -15.05
C PRO A 67 35.95 -11.31 -16.48
N LEU A 68 35.14 -12.27 -16.93
CA LEU A 68 34.42 -12.21 -18.21
C LEU A 68 33.00 -11.65 -18.07
N ALA A 69 32.35 -11.91 -16.93
CA ALA A 69 31.02 -11.38 -16.63
C ALA A 69 30.84 -11.19 -15.13
N MET A 70 30.26 -10.06 -14.73
CA MET A 70 29.96 -9.74 -13.32
C MET A 70 28.61 -9.05 -13.19
N SER A 71 28.01 -9.17 -12.00
CA SER A 71 26.83 -8.38 -11.66
C SER A 71 27.23 -6.97 -11.26
N VAL A 72 26.58 -5.98 -11.87
CA VAL A 72 26.73 -4.56 -11.53
C VAL A 72 25.42 -4.07 -10.94
N GLU A 73 25.51 -3.24 -9.90
CA GLU A 73 24.33 -2.62 -9.31
C GLU A 73 23.73 -1.60 -10.28
N SER A 74 22.43 -1.72 -10.54
CA SER A 74 21.70 -0.80 -11.40
C SER A 74 20.44 -0.30 -10.70
N TYR A 75 20.11 0.95 -10.96
CA TYR A 75 18.95 1.63 -10.39
C TYR A 75 17.96 1.97 -11.50
N ASN A 76 16.68 1.65 -11.26
CA ASN A 76 15.59 1.98 -12.17
C ASN A 76 14.74 3.09 -11.55
N VAL A 77 14.54 4.19 -12.29
CA VAL A 77 13.61 5.25 -11.90
C VAL A 77 12.28 4.98 -12.61
N MET A 78 11.22 4.79 -11.83
CA MET A 78 9.87 4.53 -12.36
C MET A 78 8.96 5.72 -12.10
N VAL A 79 8.09 5.99 -13.06
CA VAL A 79 7.13 7.09 -13.00
C VAL A 79 5.75 6.57 -13.34
N GLU A 80 4.73 7.06 -12.63
CA GLU A 80 3.34 6.73 -12.90
C GLU A 80 2.82 7.58 -14.08
N LYS A 81 2.39 6.93 -15.17
CA LYS A 81 1.99 7.61 -16.41
C LYS A 81 0.82 8.58 -16.21
N ARG A 82 -0.11 8.33 -15.27
CA ARG A 82 -1.25 9.24 -15.02
C ARG A 82 -0.81 10.56 -14.39
N ALA A 83 0.21 10.54 -13.53
CA ALA A 83 0.78 11.75 -12.96
C ALA A 83 1.45 12.68 -13.99
N TRP A 84 1.84 12.15 -15.17
CA TRP A 84 2.58 12.88 -16.21
C TRP A 84 1.74 13.33 -17.41
N GLN A 85 0.41 13.22 -17.34
CA GLN A 85 -0.50 13.63 -18.42
C GLN A 85 -0.35 15.12 -18.80
N ASP A 86 -0.05 15.98 -17.82
CA ASP A 86 0.30 17.37 -18.06
C ASP A 86 1.79 17.46 -18.43
N ARG A 87 2.05 17.74 -19.72
CA ARG A 87 3.41 17.83 -20.26
C ARG A 87 4.26 18.89 -19.56
N GLY A 88 3.68 20.00 -19.11
CA GLY A 88 4.40 21.06 -18.41
C GLY A 88 4.90 20.58 -17.04
N LYS A 89 4.04 19.90 -16.28
CA LYS A 89 4.41 19.28 -15.01
C LYS A 89 5.39 18.13 -15.17
N ALA A 90 5.20 17.29 -16.19
CA ALA A 90 6.09 16.19 -16.52
C ALA A 90 7.51 16.69 -16.86
N MET A 91 7.62 17.75 -17.66
CA MET A 91 8.91 18.37 -17.98
C MET A 91 9.62 18.96 -16.76
N ALA A 92 8.88 19.58 -15.84
CA ALA A 92 9.46 20.09 -14.60
C ALA A 92 10.03 18.96 -13.73
N ALA A 93 9.29 17.87 -13.57
CA ALA A 93 9.74 16.68 -12.85
C ALA A 93 10.93 15.99 -13.55
N ALA A 94 10.87 15.85 -14.88
CA ALA A 94 11.93 15.24 -15.69
C ALA A 94 13.25 16.01 -15.59
N ARG A 95 13.22 17.36 -15.52
CA ARG A 95 14.42 18.18 -15.28
C ARG A 95 15.07 17.89 -13.94
N GLN A 96 14.27 17.72 -12.88
CA GLN A 96 14.79 17.38 -11.55
C GLN A 96 15.41 15.97 -11.55
N ILE A 97 14.77 15.01 -12.22
CA ILE A 97 15.30 13.64 -12.36
C ILE A 97 16.60 13.66 -13.17
N ALA A 98 16.63 14.37 -14.30
CA ALA A 98 17.82 14.47 -15.15
C ALA A 98 19.01 15.15 -14.44
N ALA A 99 18.76 16.08 -13.52
CA ALA A 99 19.83 16.68 -12.71
C ALA A 99 20.53 15.67 -11.78
N LEU A 100 19.83 14.61 -11.36
CA LEU A 100 20.35 13.57 -10.47
C LEU A 100 20.86 12.34 -11.22
N ALA A 101 20.10 11.88 -12.22
CA ALA A 101 20.34 10.63 -12.94
C ALA A 101 20.99 10.83 -14.32
N GLY A 102 21.13 12.08 -14.78
CA GLY A 102 21.53 12.40 -16.16
C GLY A 102 20.43 12.14 -17.18
N GLY A 103 20.74 12.39 -18.46
CA GLY A 103 19.83 12.19 -19.59
C GLY A 103 19.05 13.43 -20.03
N ALA A 104 18.35 13.32 -21.15
CA ALA A 104 17.55 14.41 -21.71
C ALA A 104 16.10 14.38 -21.18
N PRO A 105 15.62 15.42 -20.47
CA PRO A 105 14.26 15.48 -19.93
C PRO A 105 13.17 15.27 -20.97
N GLU A 106 13.37 15.79 -22.18
CA GLU A 106 12.42 15.69 -23.29
C GLU A 106 12.20 14.22 -23.68
N GLN A 107 13.30 13.46 -23.81
CA GLN A 107 13.24 12.04 -24.15
C GLN A 107 12.56 11.22 -23.06
N MET A 108 12.71 11.60 -21.79
CA MET A 108 12.02 10.93 -20.69
C MET A 108 10.51 11.12 -20.78
N VAL A 109 10.07 12.37 -21.00
CA VAL A 109 8.65 12.70 -21.12
C VAL A 109 8.04 12.04 -22.36
N ASP A 110 8.76 12.05 -23.48
CA ASP A 110 8.30 11.42 -24.72
C ASP A 110 8.18 9.90 -24.60
N ARG A 111 9.11 9.23 -23.88
CA ARG A 111 8.99 7.78 -23.63
C ARG A 111 7.82 7.42 -22.71
N VAL A 112 7.47 8.29 -21.76
CA VAL A 112 6.35 8.05 -20.84
C VAL A 112 5.00 8.34 -21.52
N LEU A 113 4.96 9.37 -22.38
CA LEU A 113 3.73 9.84 -23.03
C LEU A 113 3.46 9.23 -24.41
N ALA A 114 4.44 8.60 -25.05
CA ALA A 114 4.20 7.68 -26.17
C ALA A 114 3.21 6.58 -25.77
#